data_AF-A0A7S1F9D3-F1
#
_entry.id   AF-A0A7S1F9D3-F1
#
_cell.length_a   1.000
_cell.length_b   1.000
_cell.length_c   1.000
_cell.angle_alpha   90.00
_cell.angle_beta   90.00
_cell.angle_gamma   90.00
#
_symmetry.space_group_name_H-M   'P 1'
#
loop_
_entity.id
_entity.type
_entity.pdbx_description
1 polymer ?
#
loop_
_entity_poly.entity_id
_entity_poly.type
_entity_poly.pdbx_seq_one_letter_code
_entity_poly.pdbx_strand_id
1 'polypeptide(L)'
;MPGNRRRHPLLVKDVAGLVPGAYLGRGRGNAFLNDLCDADSLIHVVDASGRSDREGVDQGGTAQASDPLDEVGWVRREIHMWIFCNLRAKWDTVRRKTKL
;
A
#
# COMPACT_ATOMS: atom_id res chain seq x y z
N MET A 1 -18.96 30.14 -12.41
CA MET A 1 -18.66 29.75 -11.01
C MET A 1 -17.93 30.91 -10.34
N PRO A 2 -18.57 31.73 -9.50
CA PRO A 2 -17.92 32.88 -8.87
C PRO A 2 -17.22 32.45 -7.58
N GLY A 3 -15.94 32.80 -7.44
CA GLY A 3 -15.16 32.56 -6.21
C GLY A 3 -13.70 32.29 -6.49
N ASN A 4 -12.83 33.17 -5.99
CA ASN A 4 -11.37 33.09 -6.04
C ASN A 4 -10.84 31.86 -5.27
N ARG A 5 -10.93 30.66 -5.87
CA ARG A 5 -10.34 29.41 -5.32
C ARG A 5 -9.05 29.09 -6.06
N ARG A 6 -7.92 29.16 -5.36
CA ARG A 6 -6.68 28.51 -5.84
C ARG A 6 -6.86 27.00 -5.76
N ARG A 7 -6.55 26.32 -6.86
CA ARG A 7 -6.42 24.87 -6.90
C ARG A 7 -4.94 24.55 -6.98
N HIS A 8 -4.49 23.56 -6.22
CA HIS A 8 -3.15 23.02 -6.35
C HIS A 8 -3.16 21.92 -7.43
N PRO A 9 -2.19 21.89 -8.36
CA PRO A 9 -2.06 20.77 -9.27
C PRO A 9 -1.75 19.51 -8.47
N LEU A 10 -2.41 18.41 -8.80
CA LEU A 10 -2.19 17.10 -8.20
C LEU A 10 -1.75 16.14 -9.31
N LEU A 11 -0.72 15.35 -9.03
CA LEU A 11 -0.35 14.21 -9.86
C LEU A 11 -0.89 12.94 -9.20
N VAL A 12 -1.74 12.22 -9.92
CA VAL A 12 -2.24 10.92 -9.47
C VAL A 12 -1.48 9.84 -10.23
N LYS A 13 -0.83 8.95 -9.49
CA LYS A 13 -0.16 7.75 -10.03
C LYS A 13 -1.08 6.55 -9.82
N ASP A 14 -1.43 5.89 -10.91
CA ASP A 14 -2.06 4.57 -10.84
C ASP A 14 -0.97 3.52 -10.69
N VAL A 15 -1.02 2.77 -9.59
CA VAL A 15 0.01 1.80 -9.20
C VAL A 15 -0.56 0.40 -9.33
N ALA A 16 0.26 -0.54 -9.80
CA ALA A 16 -0.15 -1.95 -9.90
C ALA A 16 -0.68 -2.49 -8.56
N GLY A 17 -1.63 -3.43 -8.56
CA GLY A 17 -2.18 -3.97 -7.31
C GLY A 17 -1.11 -4.61 -6.42
N LEU A 18 -1.14 -4.27 -5.13
CA LEU A 18 -0.38 -4.98 -4.11
C LEU A 18 -0.98 -6.38 -3.93
N VAL A 19 -0.12 -7.38 -3.78
CA VAL A 19 -0.55 -8.75 -3.45
C VAL A 19 0.01 -9.14 -2.08
N PRO A 20 -0.69 -9.99 -1.30
CA PRO A 20 -0.17 -10.47 -0.03
C PRO A 20 1.22 -11.11 -0.18
N GLY A 21 2.18 -10.69 0.66
CA GLY A 21 3.54 -11.22 0.67
C GLY A 21 4.53 -10.56 -0.30
N ALA A 22 4.14 -9.49 -0.99
CA ALA A 22 5.04 -8.60 -1.73
C ALA A 22 6.26 -8.10 -0.93
N TYR A 23 6.14 -7.85 0.38
CA TYR A 23 7.24 -7.39 1.25
C TYR A 23 8.38 -8.42 1.36
N LEU A 24 8.13 -9.69 1.04
CA LEU A 24 9.15 -10.73 1.05
C LEU A 24 10.14 -10.61 -0.12
N GLY A 25 9.96 -9.63 -1.01
CA GLY A 25 10.88 -9.36 -2.11
C GLY A 25 10.83 -10.40 -3.23
N ARG A 26 9.78 -11.24 -3.28
CA ARG A 26 9.55 -12.17 -4.38
C ARG A 26 8.78 -11.46 -5.50
N GLY A 27 9.44 -11.24 -6.65
CA GLY A 27 8.81 -10.74 -7.88
C GLY A 27 8.63 -9.22 -7.96
N ARG A 28 7.60 -8.76 -8.68
CA ARG A 28 7.31 -7.33 -8.97
C ARG A 28 6.86 -6.52 -7.75
N GLY A 29 6.57 -7.15 -6.61
CA GLY A 29 6.09 -6.47 -5.40
C GLY A 29 7.06 -5.41 -4.86
N ASN A 30 8.37 -5.61 -5.00
CA ASN A 30 9.35 -4.60 -4.58
C ASN A 30 9.37 -3.36 -5.50
N ALA A 31 9.01 -3.51 -6.78
CA ALA A 31 8.87 -2.38 -7.70
C ALA A 31 7.64 -1.53 -7.33
N PHE A 32 6.50 -2.17 -7.05
CA PHE A 32 5.30 -1.47 -6.55
C PHE A 32 5.60 -0.66 -5.28
N LEU A 33 6.27 -1.27 -4.31
CA LEU A 33 6.55 -0.59 -3.04
C LEU A 33 7.58 0.53 -3.21
N ASN A 34 8.49 0.43 -4.18
CA ASN A 34 9.35 1.54 -4.57
C ASN A 34 8.56 2.67 -5.26
N ASP A 35 7.56 2.36 -6.08
CA ASP A 35 6.70 3.39 -6.70
C ASP A 35 5.94 4.21 -5.64
N LEU A 36 5.64 3.60 -4.48
CA LEU A 36 5.07 4.32 -3.33
C LEU A 36 6.04 5.33 -2.71
N CYS A 37 7.36 5.11 -2.77
CA CYS A 37 8.34 6.07 -2.22
C CYS A 37 8.34 7.41 -2.95
N ASP A 38 7.94 7.43 -4.23
CA ASP A 38 7.88 8.65 -5.02
C ASP A 38 6.58 9.45 -4.80
N ALA A 39 5.66 8.96 -3.96
CA ALA A 39 4.40 9.61 -3.67
C ALA A 39 4.39 10.24 -2.27
N ASP A 40 3.81 11.42 -2.16
CA ASP A 40 3.62 12.10 -0.86
C ASP A 40 2.50 11.47 -0.02
N SER A 41 1.58 10.76 -0.66
CA SER A 41 0.40 10.19 -0.02
C SER A 41 -0.06 8.94 -0.75
N LEU A 42 -0.48 7.95 0.03
CA LEU A 42 -1.11 6.73 -0.45
C LEU A 42 -2.62 6.85 -0.32
N ILE A 43 -3.35 6.64 -1.41
CA ILE A 43 -4.81 6.51 -1.41
C ILE A 43 -5.13 5.02 -1.53
N HIS A 44 -5.74 4.46 -0.49
CA HIS A 44 -6.15 3.07 -0.47
C HIS A 44 -7.66 2.98 -0.70
N VAL A 45 -8.07 2.42 -1.84
CA VAL A 45 -9.47 2.24 -2.21
C VAL A 45 -9.96 0.89 -1.72
N VAL A 46 -11.07 0.87 -0.98
CA VAL A 46 -11.65 -0.32 -0.34
C VAL A 46 -13.11 -0.45 -0.74
N ASP A 47 -13.56 -1.65 -1.08
CA ASP A 47 -14.98 -1.95 -1.29
C ASP A 47 -15.69 -2.04 0.07
N ALA A 48 -16.32 -0.94 0.49
CA ALA A 48 -17.07 -0.90 1.74
C ALA A 48 -18.37 -1.73 1.72
N SER A 49 -18.82 -2.20 0.55
CA SER A 49 -20.06 -2.97 0.45
C SER A 49 -19.91 -4.42 0.94
N GLY A 50 -18.67 -4.93 1.03
CA GLY A 50 -18.40 -6.31 1.41
C GLY A 50 -19.06 -7.32 0.47
N ARG A 51 -19.12 -6.98 -0.83
CA ARG A 51 -19.71 -7.85 -1.86
C ARG A 51 -18.67 -8.50 -2.74
N SER A 52 -17.54 -7.82 -2.94
CA SER A 52 -16.49 -8.31 -3.82
C SER A 52 -15.59 -9.31 -3.08
N ASP A 53 -15.04 -10.27 -3.80
CA ASP A 53 -13.90 -11.04 -3.32
C ASP A 53 -12.58 -10.24 -3.47
N ARG A 54 -11.45 -10.86 -3.11
CA ARG A 54 -10.12 -10.23 -3.17
C ARG A 54 -9.64 -9.88 -4.58
N GLU A 55 -10.23 -10.47 -5.62
CA GLU A 55 -9.91 -10.18 -7.02
C GLU A 55 -10.84 -9.08 -7.58
N GLY A 56 -11.75 -8.55 -6.76
CA GLY A 56 -12.73 -7.53 -7.15
C GLY A 56 -13.94 -8.10 -7.90
N VAL A 57 -14.19 -9.40 -7.81
CA VAL A 57 -15.36 -10.04 -8.43
C VAL A 57 -16.55 -9.95 -7.46
N ASP A 58 -17.67 -9.38 -7.90
CA ASP A 58 -18.91 -9.30 -7.10
C ASP A 58 -19.46 -10.69 -6.80
N GLN A 59 -19.51 -11.04 -5.53
CA GLN A 59 -20.00 -12.31 -5.00
C GLN A 59 -21.47 -12.23 -4.56
N GLY A 60 -22.19 -11.16 -4.88
CA GLY A 60 -23.63 -11.03 -4.61
C GLY A 60 -24.00 -11.04 -3.12
N GLY A 61 -23.03 -10.74 -2.23
CA GLY A 61 -23.23 -10.79 -0.77
C GLY A 61 -23.19 -12.19 -0.16
N THR A 62 -22.55 -13.15 -0.82
CA THR A 62 -22.32 -14.50 -0.27
C THR A 62 -21.14 -14.54 0.71
N ALA A 63 -20.98 -15.64 1.45
CA ALA A 63 -19.90 -15.84 2.42
C ALA A 63 -18.47 -15.83 1.83
N GLN A 64 -18.32 -15.72 0.51
CA GLN A 64 -17.03 -15.62 -0.18
C GLN A 64 -16.55 -14.17 -0.35
N ALA A 65 -17.36 -13.19 0.05
CA ALA A 65 -16.98 -11.79 0.00
C ALA A 65 -15.91 -11.42 1.03
N SER A 66 -15.10 -10.42 0.69
CA SER A 66 -14.00 -9.89 1.49
C SER A 66 -14.51 -8.93 2.56
N ASP A 67 -13.98 -9.02 3.79
CA ASP A 67 -14.25 -8.04 4.85
C ASP A 67 -13.40 -6.77 4.58
N PRO A 68 -14.02 -5.58 4.47
CA PRO A 68 -13.31 -4.31 4.27
C PRO A 68 -12.24 -4.04 5.34
N LEU A 69 -12.47 -4.46 6.59
CA LEU A 69 -11.50 -4.30 7.68
C LEU A 69 -10.29 -5.21 7.49
N ASP A 70 -10.50 -6.42 6.98
CA ASP A 70 -9.42 -7.33 6.62
C ASP A 70 -8.59 -6.75 5.48
N GLU A 71 -9.22 -6.12 4.47
CA GLU A 71 -8.54 -5.43 3.37
C GLU A 71 -7.58 -4.34 3.85
N VAL A 72 -8.08 -3.43 4.67
CA VAL A 72 -7.26 -2.38 5.29
C VAL A 72 -6.15 -2.98 6.15
N GLY A 73 -6.48 -4.02 6.91
CA GLY A 73 -5.57 -4.67 7.85
C GLY A 73 -4.37 -5.32 7.16
N TRP A 74 -4.60 -6.06 6.07
CA TRP A 74 -3.51 -6.75 5.37
C TRP A 74 -2.61 -5.77 4.63
N VAL A 75 -3.16 -4.74 3.98
CA VAL A 75 -2.36 -3.73 3.24
C VAL A 75 -1.46 -2.96 4.19
N ARG A 76 -2.00 -2.56 5.34
CA ARG A 76 -1.20 -1.89 6.39
C ARG A 76 -0.06 -2.79 6.87
N ARG A 77 -0.33 -4.08 7.08
CA ARG A 77 0.70 -5.06 7.48
C ARG A 77 1.78 -5.18 6.41
N GLU A 78 1.39 -5.24 5.15
CA GLU A 78 2.29 -5.37 3.99
C GLU A 78 3.28 -4.19 3.93
N ILE A 79 2.77 -2.96 4.06
CA ILE A 79 3.59 -1.73 4.08
C ILE A 79 4.55 -1.73 5.28
N HIS A 80 4.06 -2.05 6.48
CA HIS A 80 4.88 -2.10 7.69
C HIS A 80 6.03 -3.11 7.56
N MET A 81 5.71 -4.32 7.08
CA MET A 81 6.71 -5.38 6.91
C MET A 81 7.74 -5.01 5.86
N TRP A 82 7.34 -4.34 4.78
CA TRP A 82 8.28 -3.86 3.76
C TRP A 82 9.25 -2.82 4.30
N ILE A 83 8.75 -1.82 5.05
CA ILE A 83 9.62 -0.83 5.71
C ILE A 83 10.59 -1.54 6.65
N PHE A 84 10.07 -2.46 7.48
CA PHE A 84 10.88 -3.23 8.42
C PHE A 84 11.98 -4.02 7.70
N CYS A 85 11.64 -4.79 6.66
CA CYS A 85 12.59 -5.60 5.90
C CYS A 85 13.67 -4.74 5.24
N ASN A 86 13.30 -3.62 4.62
CA ASN A 86 14.27 -2.69 4.01
C ASN A 86 15.21 -2.08 5.05
N LEU A 87 14.67 -1.60 6.16
CA LEU A 87 15.48 -1.00 7.23
C LEU A 87 16.39 -2.04 7.86
N ARG A 88 15.88 -3.25 8.12
CA ARG A 88 16.63 -4.35 8.71
C ARG A 88 17.79 -4.77 7.82
N ALA A 89 17.56 -4.88 6.50
CA ALA A 89 18.60 -5.22 5.54
C ALA A 89 19.73 -4.18 5.49
N LYS A 90 19.42 -2.90 5.75
CA LYS A 90 20.39 -1.78 5.71
C LYS A 90 20.87 -1.36 7.10
N TRP A 91 20.51 -2.10 8.14
CA TRP A 91 20.67 -1.66 9.53
C TRP A 91 22.12 -1.36 9.91
N ASP A 92 23.07 -2.19 9.47
CA ASP A 92 24.49 -2.00 9.80
C ASP A 92 25.11 -0.75 9.15
N THR A 93 24.52 -0.26 8.07
CA THR A 93 24.92 0.97 7.38
C THR A 93 24.27 2.20 8.02
N VAL A 94 23.01 2.08 8.45
CA VAL A 94 22.23 3.20 9.00
C VAL A 94 22.50 3.41 10.50
N ARG A 95 22.80 2.34 11.24
CA ARG A 95 23.10 2.43 12.66
C ARG A 95 24.38 3.24 12.86
N ARG A 96 24.30 4.28 13.70
CA ARG A 96 25.46 5.06 14.14
C ARG A 96 26.50 4.13 14.75
N LYS A 97 27.71 4.10 14.18
CA LYS A 97 28.84 3.38 14.76
C LYS A 97 29.44 4.23 15.87
N THR A 98 29.32 3.77 17.11
CA THR A 98 30.03 4.37 18.23
C THR A 98 31.50 3.98 18.13
N LYS A 99 32.41 4.95 18.14
CA LYS A 99 33.84 4.68 18.33
C LYS A 99 34.04 4.38 19.81
N LEU A 100 34.50 3.17 20.12
CA LEU A 100 35.11 2.86 21.41
C LEU A 100 36.57 3.31 21.39
#